data_AF-A0A7J9XCN3-F1
#
_entry.id   AF-A0A7J9XCN3-F1
#
_cell.length_a   1.000
_cell.length_b   1.000
_cell.length_c   1.000
_cell.angle_alpha   90.00
_cell.angle_beta   90.00
_cell.angle_gamma   90.00
#
_symmetry.space_group_name_H-M   'P 1'
#
loop_
_entity.id
_entity.type
_entity.pdbx_description
1 polymer ?
#
loop_
_entity_poly.entity_id
_entity_poly.type
_entity_poly.pdbx_seq_one_letter_code
_entity_poly.pdbx_strand_id
1 'polypeptide(L)' 'MKGRAVNPDEHRLLTATEVAELFRVDPRTVTRWALSGRLKSIRTPGGHRRFSEHYVQALLRGEHDGSAERSTRVAS' A
#
# COMPACT_ATOMS: atom_id res chain seq x y z
N MET A 1 22.64 -19.83 -5.66
CA MET A 1 21.53 -19.04 -5.10
C MET A 1 21.29 -17.85 -6.03
N LYS A 2 20.20 -17.85 -6.81
CA LYS A 2 19.89 -16.73 -7.72
C LYS A 2 19.49 -15.51 -6.88
N GLY A 3 20.32 -14.47 -6.87
CA GLY A 3 19.95 -13.17 -6.34
C GLY A 3 18.69 -12.70 -7.06
N ARG A 4 17.62 -12.46 -6.30
CA ARG A 4 16.38 -11.86 -6.82
C ARG A 4 16.78 -10.54 -7.48
N ALA A 5 16.49 -10.39 -8.77
CA ALA A 5 16.57 -9.10 -9.42
C ALA A 5 15.64 -8.16 -8.65
N VAL A 6 16.25 -7.22 -7.96
CA VAL A 6 15.57 -6.21 -7.16
C VAL A 6 14.95 -5.26 -8.17
N ASN A 7 13.65 -5.40 -8.44
CA ASN A 7 12.97 -4.54 -9.40
C ASN A 7 12.92 -3.13 -8.78
N PRO A 8 13.57 -2.10 -9.35
CA PRO A 8 13.69 -0.79 -8.68
C PRO A 8 12.32 -0.17 -8.34
N ASP A 9 11.28 -0.53 -9.09
CA ASP A 9 9.89 -0.12 -8.88
C ASP A 9 9.19 -0.82 -7.69
N GLU A 10 9.71 -1.96 -7.19
CA GLU A 10 9.20 -2.62 -5.97
C GLU A 10 9.68 -1.95 -4.68
N HIS A 11 10.70 -1.09 -4.75
CA HIS A 11 11.36 -0.52 -3.56
C HIS A 11 10.95 0.91 -3.24
N ARG A 12 10.27 1.62 -4.15
CA ARG A 12 9.87 3.00 -3.87
C ARG A 12 8.74 3.04 -2.86
N LEU A 13 9.04 3.71 -1.74
CA LEU A 13 8.14 3.90 -0.62
C LEU A 13 7.69 5.34 -0.54
N LEU A 14 6.41 5.56 -0.82
CA LEU A 14 5.75 6.85 -0.72
C LEU A 14 5.43 7.19 0.74
N THR A 15 5.46 8.49 1.04
CA THR A 15 4.93 9.10 2.24
C THR A 15 3.40 9.22 2.15
N ALA A 16 2.75 9.52 3.28
CA ALA A 16 1.31 9.79 3.28
C ALA A 16 0.94 11.00 2.42
N THR A 17 1.81 12.00 2.35
CA THR A 17 1.60 13.21 1.53
C THR A 17 1.63 12.89 0.04
N GLU A 18 2.64 12.14 -0.43
CA GLU A 18 2.71 11.74 -1.84
C GLU A 18 1.49 10.90 -2.27
N VAL A 19 1.03 9.98 -1.41
CA VAL A 19 -0.20 9.21 -1.70
C VAL A 19 -1.43 10.11 -1.72
N ALA A 20 -1.51 11.08 -0.81
CA ALA A 20 -2.60 12.05 -0.75
C ALA A 20 -2.68 12.90 -2.03
N GLU A 21 -1.55 13.34 -2.56
CA GLU A 21 -1.48 14.08 -3.81
C GLU A 21 -2.00 13.26 -4.99
N LEU A 22 -1.64 11.97 -5.06
CA LEU A 22 -2.10 11.06 -6.11
C LEU A 22 -3.62 10.82 -6.05
N PHE A 23 -4.16 10.60 -4.86
CA PHE A 23 -5.59 10.37 -4.65
C PHE A 23 -6.42 11.65 -4.55
N ARG A 24 -5.79 12.82 -4.56
CA ARG A 24 -6.43 14.14 -4.35
C ARG A 24 -7.22 14.21 -3.03
N VAL A 25 -6.63 13.70 -1.95
CA VAL A 25 -7.21 13.70 -0.59
C VAL A 25 -6.25 14.32 0.42
N ASP A 26 -6.73 14.57 1.64
CA ASP A 26 -5.89 14.99 2.76
C ASP A 26 -4.99 13.84 3.28
N PRO A 27 -3.72 14.08 3.68
CA PRO A 27 -2.83 13.05 4.24
C PRO A 27 -3.36 12.32 5.49
N ARG A 28 -4.21 12.97 6.30
CA ARG A 28 -4.88 12.31 7.44
C ARG A 28 -5.89 11.26 6.97
N THR A 29 -6.49 11.44 5.80
CA THR A 29 -7.37 10.45 5.18
C THR A 29 -6.60 9.21 4.78
N VAL A 30 -5.42 9.36 4.17
CA VAL A 30 -4.52 8.25 3.84
C VAL A 30 -4.09 7.50 5.11
N THR A 31 -3.77 8.23 6.17
CA THR A 31 -3.42 7.63 7.47
C THR A 31 -4.60 6.84 8.06
N ARG A 32 -5.83 7.35 7.93
CA ARG A 32 -7.05 6.62 8.33
C ARG A 32 -7.25 5.34 7.53
N TRP A 33 -7.05 5.36 6.21
CA TRP A 33 -7.12 4.14 5.39
C TRP A 33 -6.09 3.09 5.82
N ALA A 34 -4.88 3.52 6.17
CA ALA A 34 -3.84 2.62 6.66
C ALA A 34 -4.17 2.04 8.04
N LEU A 35 -4.75 2.84 8.94
CA LEU A 35 -5.21 2.39 10.25
C LEU A 35 -6.39 1.41 10.15
N SER A 36 -7.28 1.62 9.18
CA SER A 36 -8.44 0.75 8.95
C SER A 36 -8.12 -0.48 8.09
N GLY A 37 -6.86 -0.68 7.69
CA GLY A 37 -6.45 -1.79 6.82
C GLY A 37 -6.89 -1.68 5.35
N ARG A 38 -7.47 -0.55 4.94
CA ARG A 38 -7.91 -0.31 3.54
C ARG A 38 -6.75 -0.01 2.60
N LEU A 39 -5.61 0.40 3.14
CA LEU A 39 -4.39 0.67 2.39
C LEU A 39 -3.22 0.00 3.09
N LYS A 40 -2.52 -0.91 2.41
CA LYS A 40 -1.34 -1.58 2.97
C LYS A 40 -0.23 -0.57 3.24
N SER A 41 0.40 -0.68 4.41
CA SER A 41 1.46 0.23 4.83
C SER A 41 2.54 -0.50 5.62
N ILE A 42 3.78 -0.02 5.52
CA ILE A 42 4.92 -0.43 6.35
C ILE A 42 5.16 0.66 7.39
N ARG A 43 5.45 0.28 8.64
CA ARG A 43 5.89 1.23 9.67
C ARG A 43 7.40 1.30 9.69
N THR A 44 7.92 2.52 9.69
CA THR A 44 9.34 2.78 9.97
C THR A 44 9.61 2.66 11.48
N PRO A 45 10.88 2.47 11.91
CA PRO A 45 11.22 2.48 13.34
C PRO A 45 10.76 3.74 14.09
N GLY A 46 10.71 4.90 13.42
CA GLY A 46 10.18 6.15 13.97
C GLY A 46 8.65 6.27 13.95
N GLY A 47 7.91 5.22 13.58
CA GLY A 47 6.44 5.18 13.63
C GLY A 47 5.72 5.76 12.42
N HIS A 48 6.41 6.46 11.52
CA HIS A 48 5.82 6.95 10.26
C HIS A 48 5.47 5.79 9.33
N ARG A 49 4.37 5.95 8.59
CA ARG A 49 3.93 4.98 7.59
C ARG A 49 4.53 5.26 6.23
N ARG A 50 4.80 4.19 5.51
CA ARG A 50 5.26 4.17 4.13
C ARG A 50 4.38 3.26 3.29
N PHE A 51 4.22 3.59 2.02
CA PHE A 51 3.31 2.93 1.10
C PHE A 51 4.07 2.49 -0.14
N SER A 52 3.88 1.25 -0.57
CA SER A 52 4.48 0.78 -1.82
C SER A 52 3.89 1.57 -2.98
N GLU A 53 4.76 2.21 -3.78
CA GLU A 53 4.33 2.93 -4.98
C GLU A 53 3.58 2.00 -5.95
N HIS A 54 4.13 0.81 -6.23
CA HIS A 54 3.50 -0.18 -7.10
C HIS A 54 2.06 -0.51 -6.66
N TYR A 55 1.84 -0.75 -5.36
CA TYR A 55 0.51 -1.03 -4.82
C TYR A 55 -0.44 0.17 -4.93
N VAL A 56 0.07 1.37 -4.64
CA VAL A 56 -0.71 2.62 -4.77
C VAL A 56 -1.13 2.86 -6.22
N GLN A 57 -0.22 2.65 -7.17
CA GLN A 57 -0.49 2.80 -8.60
C GLN A 57 -1.50 1.77 -9.10
N ALA A 58 -1.45 0.52 -8.62
CA ALA A 58 -2.46 -0.49 -8.91
C ALA A 58 -3.87 -0.04 -8.47
N LEU A 59 -3.99 0.49 -7.24
CA LEU A 59 -5.27 1.02 -6.74
C LEU A 59 -5.79 2.20 -7.59
N LEU A 60 -4.92 3.09 -8.07
CA LEU A 60 -5.32 4.19 -8.97
C LEU A 60 -5.86 3.69 -10.31
N ARG A 61 -5.40 2.52 -10.78
CA ARG A 61 -5.93 1.84 -11.97
C ARG A 61 -7.23 1.05 -11.70
N GLY A 62 -7.72 1.05 -10.46
CA GLY A 62 -8.88 0.26 -10.06
C GLY A 62 -8.58 -1.22 -9.82
N GLU A 63 -7.30 -1.61 -9.74
CA GLU A 63 -6.92 -2.97 -9.38
C GLU A 63 -7.13 -3.14 -7.87
N HIS A 64 -8.05 -4.01 -7.48
CA HIS A 64 -8.26 -4.36 -6.08
C HIS A 64 -7.40 -5.56 -5.70
N ASP A 65 -6.86 -5.52 -4.49
CA ASP A 65 -6.17 -6.66 -3.91
C ASP A 65 -7.17 -7.76 -3.52
N GLY A 66 -7.47 -8.66 -4.46
CA GLY A 66 -8.35 -9.81 -4.26
C GLY A 66 -7.81 -10.88 -3.28
N SER A 67 -6.75 -10.59 -2.51
CA SER A 67 -6.29 -11.47 -1.43
C SER A 67 -7.18 -11.39 -0.18
N ALA A 68 -7.83 -10.25 0.07
CA ALA A 68 -8.77 -10.09 1.18
C ALA A 68 -10.03 -10.97 1.04
N GLU A 69 -10.52 -11.18 -0.20
CA GLU A 69 -11.70 -12.01 -0.50
C GLU A 69 -11.40 -13.53 -0.55
N ARG A 70 -10.13 -13.92 -0.56
CA ARG A 70 -9.74 -15.34 -0.45
C ARG A 70 -9.70 -15.83 0.99
N SER A 71 -9.46 -14.95 1.96
CA SER A 71 -9.39 -15.33 3.37
C SER A 71 -10.75 -15.70 3.98
N THR A 72 -11.87 -15.31 3.35
CA THR A 72 -13.23 -15.61 3.81
C THR A 72 -13.86 -16.84 3.16
N ARG A 73 -13.23 -17.48 2.17
CA ARG A 73 -13.79 -18.66 1.46
C ARG A 73 -13.29 -20.02 1.95
N VAL A 74 -12.50 -20.07 3.01
CA VAL A 74 -11.96 -21.34 3.57
C VAL A 74 -12.66 -21.78 4.87
N ALA A 75 -13.77 -21.12 5.22
CA ALA A 75 -14.62 -21.52 6.34
C ALA A 75 -16.01 -21.92 5.80
N SER A 76 -16.10 -23.12 5.23
CA SER A 76 -17.35 -23.86 4.98
C SER A 76 -17.04 -25.34 4.93
#